data_AF-A0A2V7M527-F1
#
_entry.id   AF-A0A2V7M527-F1
#
_cell.length_a   1.000
_cell.length_b   1.000
_cell.length_c   1.000
_cell.angle_alpha   90.00
_cell.angle_beta   90.00
_cell.angle_gamma   90.00
#
_symmetry.space_group_name_H-M   'P 1'
#
loop_
_entity.id
_entity.type
_entity.pdbx_description
1 polymer ?
#
loop_
_entity_poly.entity_id
_entity_poly.type
_entity_poly.pdbx_seq_one_letter_code
_entity_poly.pdbx_strand_id
1 'polypeptide(L)'
;MTRAAVTKTFTGDIAGEGHVEYLMMYRSDGSATFVGLERVVGNVAGKEGSFVLQRTGIFENGVAKESYFVILGSGTGELQGLRGEGSSAVGHGTEHPLTLNYELG
;
A
#
# COMPACT_ATOMS: atom_id res chain seq x y z
N MET A 1 -14.01 3.48 16.03
CA MET A 1 -13.41 3.09 14.74
C MET A 1 -13.54 4.26 13.79
N THR A 2 -12.56 4.48 12.92
CA THR A 2 -12.59 5.56 11.92
C THR A 2 -12.29 5.00 10.53
N ARG A 3 -12.64 5.77 9.50
CA ARG A 3 -12.32 5.50 8.09
C ARG A 3 -11.53 6.67 7.52
N ALA A 4 -10.57 6.39 6.64
CA ALA A 4 -9.86 7.42 5.89
C ALA A 4 -9.70 6.98 4.43
N ALA A 5 -9.90 7.92 3.51
CA ALA A 5 -9.56 7.79 2.11
C ALA A 5 -8.31 8.64 1.83
N VAL A 6 -7.28 8.06 1.21
CA VAL A 6 -6.02 8.74 0.93
C VAL A 6 -5.62 8.48 -0.52
N THR A 7 -5.20 9.52 -1.21
CA THR A 7 -4.54 9.42 -2.52
C THR A 7 -3.02 9.51 -2.34
N LYS A 8 -2.28 8.65 -3.04
CA LYS A 8 -0.81 8.61 -3.03
C LYS A 8 -0.29 8.71 -4.46
N THR A 9 0.81 9.42 -4.64
CA THR A 9 1.59 9.37 -5.88
C THR A 9 2.78 8.46 -5.67
N PHE A 10 2.97 7.51 -6.58
CA PHE A 10 4.11 6.61 -6.61
C PHE A 10 5.11 7.09 -7.66
N THR A 11 6.39 7.04 -7.33
CA THR A 11 7.51 7.34 -8.22
C THR A 11 8.61 6.29 -8.04
N GLY A 12 9.41 6.07 -9.09
CA GLY A 12 10.42 5.01 -9.15
C GLY A 12 9.96 3.82 -10.00
N ASP A 13 10.32 2.61 -9.59
CA ASP A 13 9.95 1.37 -10.30
C ASP A 13 8.44 1.13 -10.36
N ILE A 14 7.72 1.63 -9.36
CA ILE A 14 6.26 1.78 -9.38
C ILE A 14 5.99 3.26 -9.60
N ALA A 15 5.31 3.60 -10.69
CA ALA A 15 4.94 4.97 -11.01
C ALA A 15 3.46 5.05 -11.35
N GLY A 16 2.74 5.95 -10.68
CA GLY A 16 1.29 6.09 -10.84
C GLY A 16 0.58 6.68 -9.63
N GLU A 17 -0.73 6.45 -9.55
CA GLU A 17 -1.59 6.94 -8.48
C GLU A 17 -2.22 5.77 -7.72
N GLY A 18 -2.20 5.85 -6.39
CA GLY A 18 -2.88 4.91 -5.50
C GLY A 18 -4.01 5.57 -4.75
N HIS A 19 -5.15 4.89 -4.64
CA HIS A 19 -6.24 5.28 -3.77
C HIS A 19 -6.47 4.19 -2.73
N VAL A 20 -6.30 4.55 -1.46
CA VAL A 20 -6.47 3.65 -0.33
C VAL A 20 -7.64 4.05 0.54
N GLU A 21 -8.40 3.06 0.96
CA GLU A 21 -9.44 3.16 1.97
C GLU A 21 -9.01 2.36 3.20
N TYR A 22 -8.83 3.06 4.32
CA TYR A 22 -8.42 2.46 5.59
C TYR A 22 -9.59 2.38 6.57
N LEU A 23 -9.60 1.32 7.38
CA LEU A 23 -10.35 1.23 8.63
C LEU A 23 -9.36 1.17 9.79
N MET A 24 -9.55 2.04 10.78
CA MET A 24 -8.62 2.20 11.90
C MET A 24 -9.33 2.11 13.25
N MET A 25 -8.64 1.52 14.23
CA MET A 25 -9.04 1.53 15.63
C MET A 25 -7.92 2.18 16.44
N TYR A 26 -8.24 3.30 17.09
CA TYR A 26 -7.34 4.02 18.00
C TYR A 26 -7.57 3.54 19.43
N ARG A 27 -6.48 3.38 20.18
CA ARG A 27 -6.46 3.09 21.61
C ARG A 27 -6.28 4.36 22.43
N SER A 28 -6.55 4.27 23.73
CA SER A 28 -6.42 5.41 24.66
C SER A 28 -5.00 5.95 24.81
N ASP A 29 -3.99 5.13 24.51
CA ASP A 29 -2.57 5.50 24.52
C ASP A 29 -2.13 6.19 23.21
N GLY A 30 -3.04 6.41 22.26
CA GLY A 30 -2.76 7.02 20.97
C GLY A 30 -2.23 6.04 19.90
N SER A 31 -1.94 4.78 20.25
CA SER A 31 -1.63 3.75 19.26
C SER A 31 -2.85 3.41 18.41
N ALA A 32 -2.64 2.89 17.21
CA ALA A 32 -3.72 2.44 16.35
C ALA A 32 -3.39 1.13 15.62
N THR A 33 -4.41 0.38 15.25
CA THR A 33 -4.31 -0.70 14.28
C THR A 33 -5.16 -0.35 13.07
N PHE A 34 -4.68 -0.69 11.89
CA PHE A 34 -5.36 -0.36 10.64
C PHE A 34 -5.30 -1.51 9.64
N VAL A 35 -6.33 -1.55 8.80
CA VAL A 35 -6.41 -2.39 7.59
C VAL A 35 -6.88 -1.52 6.43
N GLY A 36 -6.51 -1.86 5.21
CA GLY A 36 -7.00 -1.13 4.05
C GLY A 36 -6.76 -1.84 2.73
N LEU A 37 -7.47 -1.40 1.71
CA LEU A 37 -7.25 -1.81 0.33
C LEU A 37 -6.83 -0.58 -0.48
N GLU A 38 -5.73 -0.71 -1.23
CA GLU A 38 -5.19 0.33 -2.08
C GLU A 38 -5.21 -0.11 -3.53
N ARG A 39 -5.98 0.58 -4.38
CA ARG A 39 -5.91 0.39 -5.84
C ARG A 39 -4.82 1.29 -6.40
N VAL A 40 -3.84 0.70 -7.06
CA VAL A 40 -2.77 1.41 -7.77
C VAL A 40 -3.04 1.34 -9.27
N VAL A 41 -2.97 2.48 -9.95
CA VAL A 41 -3.07 2.60 -11.41
C VAL A 41 -1.80 3.28 -11.93
N GLY A 42 -1.11 2.63 -12.85
CA GLY A 42 0.18 3.13 -13.35
C GLY A 42 0.99 2.02 -14.01
N ASN A 43 2.30 2.02 -13.76
CA ASN A 43 3.19 0.98 -14.24
C ASN A 43 4.08 0.40 -13.13
N VAL A 44 4.49 -0.85 -13.33
CA VAL A 44 5.51 -1.54 -12.53
C VAL A 44 6.59 -2.03 -13.49
N ALA A 45 7.83 -1.56 -13.32
CA ALA A 45 8.93 -1.84 -14.24
C ALA A 45 8.57 -1.63 -15.72
N GLY A 46 7.84 -0.55 -16.01
CA GLY A 46 7.42 -0.18 -17.36
C GLY A 46 6.21 -0.95 -17.92
N LYS A 47 5.62 -1.91 -17.18
CA LYS A 47 4.37 -2.60 -17.59
C LYS A 47 3.16 -1.85 -17.09
N GLU A 48 2.25 -1.49 -17.98
CA GLU A 48 1.06 -0.70 -17.63
C GLU A 48 -0.10 -1.54 -17.12
N GLY A 49 -0.79 -1.04 -16.11
CA GLY A 49 -1.98 -1.68 -15.58
C GLY A 49 -2.48 -1.10 -14.28
N SER A 50 -3.24 -1.92 -13.56
CA SER A 50 -3.65 -1.64 -12.19
C SER A 50 -3.62 -2.90 -11.36
N PHE A 51 -3.51 -2.75 -10.04
CA PHE A 51 -3.56 -3.85 -9.09
C PHE A 51 -4.07 -3.34 -7.74
N VAL A 52 -4.40 -4.26 -6.84
CA VAL A 52 -4.84 -3.91 -5.48
C VAL A 52 -3.87 -4.47 -4.45
N LEU A 53 -3.39 -3.61 -3.55
CA LEU A 53 -2.68 -4.02 -2.34
C LEU A 53 -3.66 -4.16 -1.18
N GLN A 54 -3.60 -5.28 -0.46
CA GLN A 54 -4.15 -5.37 0.88
C GLN A 54 -3.09 -4.91 1.88
N ARG A 55 -3.48 -4.07 2.85
CA ARG A 55 -2.59 -3.51 3.87
C ARG A 55 -3.07 -3.85 5.27
N THR A 56 -2.13 -4.11 6.17
CA THR A 56 -2.39 -4.25 7.60
C THR A 56 -1.22 -3.70 8.39
N GLY A 57 -1.50 -2.91 9.42
CA GLY A 57 -0.44 -2.29 10.20
C GLY A 57 -0.85 -1.79 11.57
N ILE A 58 0.17 -1.34 12.29
CA ILE A 58 0.09 -0.76 13.63
C ILE A 58 0.82 0.58 13.60
N PHE A 59 0.21 1.59 14.22
CA PHE A 59 0.85 2.85 14.54
C PHE A 59 1.16 2.90 16.03
N GLU A 60 2.43 3.03 16.38
CA GLU A 60 2.92 3.12 17.76
C GLU A 60 4.17 3.98 17.81
N ASN A 61 4.35 4.77 18.88
CA ASN A 61 5.56 5.59 19.09
C ASN A 61 5.94 6.49 17.90
N GLY A 62 4.94 7.03 17.18
CA GLY A 62 5.15 7.89 16.02
C GLY A 62 5.55 7.16 14.74
N VAL A 63 5.50 5.83 14.71
CA VAL A 63 5.89 4.99 13.57
C VAL A 63 4.71 4.13 13.12
N ALA A 64 4.39 4.17 11.83
CA ALA A 64 3.48 3.24 11.18
C ALA A 64 4.27 2.06 10.64
N LYS A 65 4.06 0.87 11.21
CA LYS A 65 4.58 -0.41 10.70
C LYS A 65 3.47 -1.13 9.97
N GLU A 66 3.67 -1.46 8.70
CA GLU A 66 2.69 -2.20 7.91
C GLU A 66 3.31 -3.33 7.11
N SER A 67 2.47 -4.30 6.79
CA SER A 67 2.70 -5.31 5.76
C SER A 67 1.64 -5.16 4.68
N TYR A 68 2.02 -5.47 3.45
CA TYR A 68 1.12 -5.41 2.31
C TYR A 68 1.47 -6.45 1.26
N PHE A 69 0.45 -6.88 0.52
CA PHE A 69 0.62 -7.82 -0.59
C PHE A 69 -0.37 -7.51 -1.71
N VAL A 70 0.00 -7.89 -2.93
CA VAL A 70 -0.87 -7.81 -4.11
C VAL A 70 -1.95 -8.87 -3.99
N ILE A 71 -3.22 -8.46 -4.03
CA ILE A 71 -4.35 -9.39 -4.06
C ILE A 71 -4.26 -10.19 -5.37
N LEU A 72 -4.15 -11.51 -5.25
CA LEU A 72 -4.06 -12.41 -6.40
C LEU A 72 -5.25 -12.21 -7.35
N GLY A 73 -4.96 -12.07 -8.64
CA GLY A 73 -5.96 -11.83 -9.68
C GLY A 73 -6.49 -10.40 -9.75
N SER A 74 -5.98 -9.46 -8.94
CA SER A 74 -6.37 -8.04 -9.04
C SER A 74 -5.67 -7.27 -10.17
N GLY A 75 -4.60 -7.83 -10.73
CA GLY A 75 -3.82 -7.24 -11.80
C GLY A 75 -4.61 -7.10 -13.11
N THR A 76 -4.50 -5.94 -13.77
CA THR A 76 -5.12 -5.65 -15.08
C THR A 76 -4.06 -5.26 -16.11
N GLY A 77 -4.41 -5.29 -17.39
CA GLY A 77 -3.49 -4.89 -18.46
C GLY A 77 -2.27 -5.82 -18.51
N GLU A 78 -1.08 -5.24 -18.55
CA GLU A 78 0.20 -5.96 -18.54
C GLU A 78 0.62 -6.42 -17.15
N LEU A 79 -0.13 -6.03 -16.11
CA LEU A 79 0.07 -6.47 -14.73
C LEU A 79 -0.81 -7.67 -14.35
N GLN A 80 -1.50 -8.27 -15.31
CA GLN A 80 -2.18 -9.56 -15.09
C GLN A 80 -1.17 -10.60 -14.60
N GLY A 81 -1.51 -11.31 -13.53
CA GLY A 81 -0.62 -12.29 -12.91
C GLY A 81 0.43 -11.71 -11.94
N LEU A 82 0.48 -10.38 -11.75
CA LEU A 82 1.36 -9.75 -10.76
C LEU A 82 1.16 -10.36 -9.36
N ARG A 83 2.27 -10.75 -8.75
CA ARG A 83 2.37 -11.12 -7.34
C ARG A 83 3.37 -10.21 -6.66
N GLY A 84 3.20 -10.00 -5.37
CA GLY A 84 4.23 -9.34 -4.59
C GLY A 84 3.79 -9.02 -3.18
N GLU A 85 4.77 -8.74 -2.35
CA GLU A 85 4.59 -8.39 -0.96
C GLU A 85 5.70 -7.47 -0.47
N GLY A 86 5.44 -6.80 0.64
CA GLY A 86 6.40 -5.92 1.27
C GLY A 86 5.97 -5.53 2.68
N SER A 87 6.87 -4.79 3.32
CA SER A 87 6.61 -4.19 4.61
C SER A 87 7.30 -2.84 4.69
N SER A 88 6.78 -1.94 5.49
CA SER A 88 7.40 -0.64 5.73
C SER A 88 7.28 -0.29 7.21
N ALA A 89 8.22 0.52 7.70
CA ALA A 89 8.19 1.13 9.01
C ALA A 89 8.55 2.61 8.82
N VAL A 90 7.53 3.46 8.81
CA VAL A 90 7.68 4.87 8.41
C VAL A 90 7.22 5.77 9.54
N GLY A 91 8.10 6.68 9.95
CA GLY A 91 7.78 7.74 10.90
C GLY A 91 7.10 8.94 10.24
N HIS A 92 7.03 10.04 10.97
CA HIS A 92 6.61 11.32 10.38
C HIS A 92 7.65 11.82 9.36
N GLY A 93 7.20 12.22 8.18
CA GLY A 93 8.04 12.71 7.10
C GLY A 93 7.21 13.07 5.87
N THR A 94 7.84 13.72 4.88
CA THR A 94 7.23 14.04 3.58
C THR A 94 7.40 12.94 2.55
N GLU A 95 8.33 12.01 2.79
CA GLU A 95 8.58 10.85 1.95
C GLU A 95 8.23 9.56 2.70
N HIS A 96 7.58 8.65 1.99
CA HIS A 96 7.14 7.36 2.53
C HIS A 96 7.65 6.24 1.62
N PRO A 97 8.90 5.78 1.82
CA PRO A 97 9.47 4.73 0.98
C PRO A 97 8.66 3.45 1.10
N LEU A 98 8.43 2.81 -0.06
CA LEU A 98 7.73 1.54 -0.18
C LEU A 98 8.61 0.58 -1.00
N THR A 99 8.75 -0.65 -0.52
CA THR A 99 9.45 -1.72 -1.23
C THR A 99 8.47 -2.84 -1.49
N LEU A 100 8.29 -3.18 -2.77
CA LEU A 100 7.51 -4.33 -3.19
C LEU A 100 8.47 -5.34 -3.80
N ASN A 101 8.58 -6.52 -3.20
CA ASN A 101 9.20 -7.66 -3.87
C ASN A 101 8.12 -8.28 -4.75
N TYR A 102 8.35 -8.33 -6.07
CA TYR A 102 7.32 -8.74 -7.01
C TYR A 102 7.81 -9.73 -8.06
N GLU A 103 6.85 -10.47 -8.59
CA GLU A 103 6.99 -11.33 -9.76
C GLU A 103 5.95 -10.92 -10.79
N LEU A 104 6.40 -10.75 -12.03
CA LEU A 104 5.54 -10.52 -13.18
C LEU A 104 5.18 -11.87 -13.80
N GLY A 105 3.91 -12.01 -14.20
CA GLY A 105 3.40 -13.22 -14.85
C GLY A 105 3.91 -13.45 -16.27
#